data_AF-A0A4Q3VLS3-F1
#
_entry.id   AF-A0A4Q3VLS3-F1
#
_cell.length_a   1.000
_cell.length_b   1.000
_cell.length_c   1.000
_cell.angle_alpha   90.00
_cell.angle_beta   90.00
_cell.angle_gamma   90.00
#
_symmetry.space_group_name_H-M   'P 1'
#
loop_
_entity.id
_entity.type
_entity.pdbx_description
1 polymer ?
#
loop_
_entity_poly.entity_id
_entity_poly.type
_entity_poly.pdbx_seq_one_letter_code
_entity_poly.pdbx_strand_id
1 'polypeptide(L)'
;MIPLLFGVPTVKPRSVAPASVLERGFAQPPASTKPSCYWYWISDNVSREGITKDLETMAKVGIGEAYIGNVDTSPQDRGKVKVLSEEWWRLVEHAIREGKRLGVNIGMFNCPGWSQSGGPWVQPTQTMRYVAQSEIRVHGPATYMGQLPSPTKEFQPIATLAFPTPTEESKGLSTLHPKVTAGAEALFDGDPTTFVNGPGRSSARVIDVEGEAPYTARSLTLRASAPVFLSAELQVRDAAGEFRTVRTLMFDRHRPDANAGPLTFGPATASFPAVTSRAFRIRITGDGPLGEIEISGAARLEGYVEKTLGKTYQEPQPAWDTYMWPTQAEPERPGLVVAPASIVDLTPEVSPDGTLTWRVPPGEWTILRSGMAPTGVM
;
A
#
# COMPACT_ATOMS: atom_id res chain seq x y z
N MET A 1 10.79 8.18 50.67
CA MET A 1 11.99 8.39 49.84
C MET A 1 12.67 7.03 49.70
N ILE A 2 12.39 6.31 48.63
CA ILE A 2 12.93 4.95 48.36
C ILE A 2 14.16 5.14 47.48
N PRO A 3 15.38 4.70 47.90
CA PRO A 3 16.54 4.83 47.05
C PRO A 3 16.51 3.75 45.97
N LEU A 4 16.43 4.16 44.70
CA LEU A 4 16.71 3.30 43.56
C LEU A 4 18.21 2.96 43.57
N LEU A 5 18.55 1.71 43.86
CA LEU A 5 19.85 1.12 43.56
C LEU A 5 19.93 0.86 42.06
N PHE A 6 20.56 1.77 41.32
CA PHE A 6 21.02 1.50 39.96
C PHE A 6 22.24 0.56 40.03
N GLY A 7 21.99 -0.74 40.05
CA GLY A 7 23.02 -1.74 39.81
C GLY A 7 23.44 -1.69 38.34
N VAL A 8 24.57 -1.05 38.04
CA VAL A 8 25.24 -1.20 36.75
C VAL A 8 25.62 -2.67 36.63
N PRO A 9 25.13 -3.43 35.63
CA PRO A 9 25.60 -4.79 35.44
C PRO A 9 27.09 -4.70 35.12
N THR A 10 27.94 -5.24 35.99
CA THR A 10 29.35 -5.44 35.69
C THR A 10 29.43 -6.42 34.52
N VAL A 11 29.57 -5.88 33.31
CA VAL A 11 29.91 -6.67 32.12
C VAL A 11 31.24 -7.32 32.44
N LYS A 12 31.27 -8.66 32.62
CA LYS A 12 32.53 -9.40 32.73
C LYS A 12 33.39 -9.00 31.53
N PRO A 13 34.65 -8.59 31.71
CA PRO A 13 35.52 -8.26 30.60
C PRO A 13 35.57 -9.48 29.68
N ARG A 14 35.12 -9.30 28.43
CA ARG A 14 35.14 -10.36 27.42
C ARG A 14 36.62 -10.70 27.21
N SER A 15 37.02 -11.93 27.53
CA SER A 15 38.42 -12.34 27.35
C SER A 15 38.78 -12.17 25.88
N VAL A 16 39.64 -11.20 25.57
CA VAL A 16 40.15 -11.02 24.22
C VAL A 16 41.02 -12.23 23.91
N ALA A 17 40.73 -12.93 22.81
CA ALA A 17 41.56 -14.04 22.39
C ALA A 17 43.03 -13.56 22.27
N PRO A 18 44.03 -14.35 22.73
CA PRO A 18 45.43 -13.97 22.57
C PRO A 18 45.74 -13.64 21.11
N ALA A 19 46.60 -12.65 20.86
CA ALA A 19 46.94 -12.22 19.49
C ALA A 19 47.40 -13.39 18.60
N SER A 20 48.12 -14.36 19.16
CA SER A 20 48.57 -15.57 18.46
C SER A 20 47.42 -16.50 18.03
N VAL A 21 46.28 -16.47 18.72
CA VAL A 21 45.06 -17.20 18.30
C VAL A 21 44.40 -16.51 17.12
N LEU A 22 44.31 -15.18 17.16
CA LEU A 22 43.75 -14.38 16.06
C LEU A 22 44.62 -14.47 14.81
N GLU A 23 45.94 -14.38 14.96
CA GLU A 23 46.90 -14.52 13.86
C GLU A 23 46.79 -15.90 13.19
N ARG A 24 46.73 -16.98 13.98
CA ARG A 24 46.52 -18.34 13.44
C ARG A 24 45.16 -18.49 12.75
N GLY A 25 44.09 -17.96 13.34
CA GLY A 25 42.76 -17.99 12.74
C GLY A 25 42.66 -17.14 11.47
N PHE A 26 43.45 -16.09 11.33
CA PHE A 26 43.53 -15.30 10.11
C PHE A 26 44.34 -16.00 9.01
N ALA A 27 45.48 -16.59 9.37
CA ALA A 27 46.32 -17.34 8.43
C ALA A 27 45.69 -18.67 7.99
N GLN A 28 44.89 -19.29 8.86
CA GLN A 28 44.17 -20.55 8.62
C GLN A 28 42.71 -20.42 9.10
N PRO A 29 41.85 -19.74 8.31
CA PRO A 29 40.46 -19.56 8.68
C PRO A 29 39.73 -20.90 8.85
N PRO A 30 38.91 -21.06 9.91
CA PRO A 30 38.17 -22.30 10.12
C PRO A 30 37.09 -22.47 9.04
N ALA A 31 36.60 -23.70 8.84
CA ALA A 31 35.57 -23.98 7.83
C ALA A 31 34.29 -23.14 8.00
N SER A 32 33.97 -22.73 9.23
CA SER A 32 32.83 -21.86 9.55
C SER A 32 32.93 -20.44 8.98
N THR A 33 34.10 -20.02 8.49
CA THR A 33 34.29 -18.71 7.84
C THR A 33 34.28 -18.81 6.31
N LYS A 34 34.06 -20.00 5.74
CA LYS A 34 33.91 -20.13 4.29
C LYS A 34 32.68 -19.32 3.84
N PRO A 35 32.77 -18.60 2.70
CA PRO A 35 31.63 -17.87 2.17
C PRO A 35 30.57 -18.83 1.63
N SER A 36 29.34 -18.34 1.58
CA SER A 36 28.23 -18.97 0.86
C SER A 36 27.94 -18.23 -0.45
N CYS A 37 27.23 -18.87 -1.38
CA CYS A 37 26.78 -18.22 -2.62
C CYS A 37 25.31 -18.50 -2.92
N TYR A 38 24.67 -17.57 -3.64
CA TYR A 38 23.45 -17.90 -4.37
C TYR A 38 23.82 -18.69 -5.62
N TRP A 39 23.14 -19.82 -5.79
CA TRP A 39 23.31 -20.70 -6.93
C TRP A 39 21.97 -20.83 -7.64
N TYR A 40 21.75 -19.92 -8.58
CA TYR A 40 20.49 -19.85 -9.30
C TYR A 40 20.47 -20.83 -10.47
N TRP A 41 19.46 -21.69 -10.48
CA TRP A 41 19.12 -22.52 -11.63
C TRP A 41 18.19 -21.71 -12.52
N ILE A 42 18.71 -21.32 -13.69
CA ILE A 42 18.11 -20.30 -14.55
C ILE A 42 17.19 -20.94 -15.58
N SER A 43 15.93 -20.53 -15.60
CA SER A 43 14.94 -20.86 -16.65
C SER A 43 14.91 -22.34 -17.02
N ASP A 44 14.79 -23.23 -16.02
CA ASP A 44 14.72 -24.69 -16.18
C ASP A 44 15.99 -25.34 -16.82
N ASN A 45 17.08 -24.58 -17.02
CA ASN A 45 18.35 -25.07 -17.56
C ASN A 45 19.24 -25.60 -16.44
N VAL A 46 19.05 -26.87 -16.12
CA VAL A 46 19.86 -27.58 -15.12
C VAL A 46 20.16 -29.00 -15.60
N SER A 47 21.37 -29.49 -15.33
CA SER A 47 21.79 -30.86 -15.64
C SER A 47 22.60 -31.46 -14.50
N ARG A 48 22.60 -32.80 -14.44
CA ARG A 48 23.36 -33.55 -13.43
C ARG A 48 24.87 -33.27 -13.54
N GLU A 49 25.37 -33.24 -14.77
CA GLU A 49 26.78 -33.00 -15.07
C GLU A 49 27.20 -31.58 -14.70
N GLY A 50 26.32 -30.60 -14.94
CA GLY A 50 26.54 -29.20 -14.54
C GLY A 50 26.63 -29.07 -13.02
N ILE A 51 25.67 -29.67 -12.30
CA ILE A 51 25.65 -29.69 -10.83
C ILE A 51 26.96 -30.21 -10.23
N THR A 52 27.46 -31.35 -10.71
CA THR A 52 28.72 -31.91 -10.21
C THR A 52 29.89 -30.95 -10.47
N LYS A 53 30.01 -30.40 -11.68
CA LYS A 53 31.11 -29.48 -12.04
C LYS A 53 31.07 -28.19 -11.23
N ASP A 54 29.87 -27.64 -11.00
CA ASP A 54 29.67 -26.44 -10.20
C ASP A 54 30.14 -26.68 -8.76
N LEU A 55 29.67 -27.76 -8.13
CA LEU A 55 30.03 -28.07 -6.73
C LEU A 55 31.51 -28.42 -6.56
N GLU A 56 32.13 -29.13 -7.52
CA GLU A 56 33.57 -29.39 -7.50
C GLU A 56 34.37 -28.09 -7.59
N THR A 57 33.91 -27.16 -8.43
CA THR A 57 34.53 -25.83 -8.55
C THR A 57 34.36 -25.03 -7.27
N MET A 58 33.15 -25.01 -6.69
CA MET A 58 32.87 -24.35 -5.41
C MET A 58 33.77 -24.87 -4.29
N ALA A 59 33.89 -26.18 -4.14
CA ALA A 59 34.77 -26.81 -3.15
C ALA A 59 36.24 -26.42 -3.38
N LYS A 60 36.71 -26.47 -4.64
CA LYS A 60 38.08 -26.11 -5.02
C LYS A 60 38.42 -24.67 -4.67
N VAL A 61 37.49 -23.72 -4.86
CA VAL A 61 37.72 -22.29 -4.59
C VAL A 61 37.37 -21.89 -3.15
N GLY A 62 36.94 -22.84 -2.31
CA GLY A 62 36.72 -22.62 -0.88
C GLY A 62 35.34 -22.13 -0.48
N ILE A 63 34.33 -22.23 -1.35
CA ILE A 63 32.92 -22.00 -0.98
C ILE A 63 32.45 -23.11 -0.05
N GLY A 64 31.77 -22.73 1.03
CA GLY A 64 31.30 -23.66 2.07
C GLY A 64 29.83 -24.03 1.92
N GLU A 65 29.05 -23.22 1.22
CA GLU A 65 27.60 -23.40 1.10
C GLU A 65 27.04 -22.75 -0.16
N ALA A 66 26.03 -23.39 -0.76
CA ALA A 66 25.31 -22.89 -1.92
C ALA A 66 23.80 -22.92 -1.68
N TYR A 67 23.11 -21.82 -2.01
CA TYR A 67 21.66 -21.69 -1.88
C TYR A 67 20.98 -21.81 -3.25
N ILE A 68 20.25 -22.90 -3.47
CA ILE A 68 19.50 -23.14 -4.70
C ILE A 68 18.28 -22.22 -4.76
N GLY A 69 18.27 -21.33 -5.77
CA GLY A 69 17.10 -20.54 -6.16
C GLY A 69 16.69 -20.88 -7.59
N ASN A 70 15.39 -21.02 -7.87
CA ASN A 70 14.90 -21.34 -9.21
C ASN A 70 14.39 -20.07 -9.86
N VAL A 71 15.22 -19.41 -10.66
CA VAL A 71 14.94 -18.07 -11.18
C VAL A 71 14.66 -18.15 -12.67
N ASP A 72 13.59 -17.52 -13.14
CA ASP A 72 13.30 -17.43 -14.56
C ASP A 72 13.68 -16.03 -15.08
N THR A 73 14.60 -15.99 -16.06
CA THR A 73 15.07 -14.74 -16.68
C THR A 73 14.97 -14.75 -18.21
N SER A 74 14.84 -15.92 -18.85
CA SER A 74 14.67 -16.05 -20.30
C SER A 74 13.54 -17.05 -20.62
N PRO A 75 12.30 -16.59 -20.82
CA PRO A 75 11.20 -17.47 -21.18
C PRO A 75 11.36 -18.11 -22.57
N GLN A 76 12.20 -17.54 -23.46
CA GLN A 76 12.44 -18.05 -24.80
C GLN A 76 13.42 -19.24 -24.83
N ASP A 77 14.34 -19.33 -23.87
CA ASP A 77 15.40 -20.35 -23.81
C ASP A 77 15.22 -21.29 -22.62
N ARG A 78 13.97 -21.71 -22.35
CA ARG A 78 13.70 -22.60 -21.22
C ARG A 78 14.23 -24.01 -21.44
N GLY A 79 14.90 -24.53 -20.43
CA GLY A 79 15.29 -25.92 -20.36
C GLY A 79 14.08 -26.85 -20.18
N LYS A 80 14.35 -28.16 -20.09
CA LYS A 80 13.30 -29.19 -20.02
C LYS A 80 12.90 -29.55 -18.58
N VAL A 81 13.75 -29.22 -17.60
CA VAL A 81 13.60 -29.66 -16.22
C VAL A 81 12.77 -28.64 -15.44
N LYS A 82 11.45 -28.80 -15.50
CA LYS A 82 10.52 -27.90 -14.82
C LYS A 82 10.66 -28.00 -13.30
N VAL A 83 10.70 -26.86 -12.62
CA VAL A 83 10.69 -26.80 -11.14
C VAL A 83 9.53 -27.63 -10.57
N LEU A 84 9.79 -28.36 -9.48
CA LEU A 84 8.86 -29.28 -8.79
C LEU A 84 8.48 -30.56 -9.56
N SER A 85 9.04 -30.79 -10.75
CA SER A 85 8.92 -32.10 -11.41
C SER A 85 9.76 -33.18 -10.70
N GLU A 86 9.43 -34.46 -10.95
CA GLU A 86 10.24 -35.59 -10.47
C GLU A 86 11.70 -35.52 -10.93
N GLU A 87 11.94 -35.07 -12.16
CA GLU A 87 13.30 -34.90 -12.68
C GLU A 87 14.07 -33.82 -11.91
N TRP A 88 13.41 -32.69 -11.62
CA TRP A 88 13.98 -31.63 -10.80
C TRP A 88 14.34 -32.12 -9.40
N TRP A 89 13.44 -32.86 -8.73
CA TRP A 89 13.72 -33.43 -7.41
C TRP A 89 14.91 -34.39 -7.42
N ARG A 90 15.09 -35.20 -8.47
CA ARG A 90 16.28 -36.05 -8.64
C ARG A 90 17.58 -35.25 -8.78
N LEU A 91 17.52 -34.06 -9.37
CA LEU A 91 18.69 -33.17 -9.47
C LEU A 91 18.98 -32.46 -8.15
N VAL A 92 17.94 -32.05 -7.39
CA VAL A 92 18.10 -31.54 -6.02
C VAL A 92 18.75 -32.59 -5.13
N GLU A 93 18.27 -33.84 -5.19
CA GLU A 93 18.87 -34.96 -4.46
C GLU A 93 20.34 -35.16 -4.84
N HIS A 94 20.65 -35.10 -6.14
CA HIS A 94 22.03 -35.18 -6.64
C HIS A 94 22.91 -34.06 -6.08
N ALA A 95 22.43 -32.81 -6.11
CA ALA A 95 23.15 -31.67 -5.56
C ALA A 95 23.44 -31.83 -4.05
N ILE A 96 22.48 -32.31 -3.26
CA ILE A 96 22.66 -32.58 -1.83
C ILE A 96 23.71 -33.66 -1.59
N ARG A 97 23.66 -34.76 -2.37
CA ARG A 97 24.63 -35.87 -2.26
C ARG A 97 26.04 -35.41 -2.65
N GLU A 98 26.17 -34.65 -3.73
CA GLU A 98 27.45 -34.10 -4.19
C GLU A 98 28.01 -33.05 -3.22
N GLY A 99 27.15 -32.17 -2.71
CA GLY A 99 27.53 -31.20 -1.68
C GLY A 99 28.10 -31.89 -0.45
N LYS A 100 27.43 -32.94 0.04
CA LYS A 100 27.95 -33.78 1.14
C LYS A 100 29.30 -34.44 0.81
N ARG A 101 29.46 -34.97 -0.41
CA ARG A 101 30.73 -35.58 -0.87
C ARG A 101 31.88 -34.57 -0.84
N LEU A 102 31.61 -33.32 -1.20
CA LEU A 102 32.60 -32.27 -1.42
C LEU A 102 32.80 -31.33 -0.21
N GLY A 103 31.96 -31.45 0.82
CA GLY A 103 31.98 -30.55 1.97
C GLY A 103 31.43 -29.15 1.67
N VAL A 104 30.44 -29.08 0.77
CA VAL A 104 29.67 -27.87 0.44
C VAL A 104 28.23 -28.08 0.92
N ASN A 105 27.77 -27.27 1.87
CA ASN A 105 26.38 -27.33 2.35
C ASN A 105 25.42 -26.85 1.26
N ILE A 106 24.21 -27.43 1.22
CA ILE A 106 23.17 -27.06 0.26
C ILE A 106 21.97 -26.52 1.03
N GLY A 107 21.67 -25.24 0.79
CA GLY A 107 20.44 -24.58 1.20
C GLY A 107 19.50 -24.37 0.02
N MET A 108 18.24 -24.06 0.28
CA MET A 108 17.25 -23.72 -0.74
C MET A 108 16.39 -22.55 -0.29
N PHE A 109 15.93 -21.75 -1.24
CA PHE A 109 14.87 -20.79 -0.97
C PHE A 109 13.57 -21.54 -0.60
N ASN A 110 12.74 -20.93 0.24
CA ASN A 110 11.51 -21.54 0.76
C ASN A 110 10.40 -21.68 -0.28
N CYS A 111 10.54 -21.05 -1.45
CA CYS A 111 9.63 -21.17 -2.59
C CYS A 111 10.40 -21.08 -3.92
N PRO A 112 9.78 -21.44 -5.06
CA PRO A 112 10.31 -21.11 -6.38
C PRO A 112 10.60 -19.61 -6.51
N GLY A 113 11.60 -19.24 -7.31
CA GLY A 113 12.10 -17.86 -7.40
C GLY A 113 13.20 -17.57 -6.38
N TRP A 114 13.25 -16.29 -5.98
CA TRP A 114 14.21 -15.71 -5.04
C TRP A 114 13.53 -15.07 -3.82
N SER A 115 12.20 -14.95 -3.86
CA SER A 115 11.35 -14.37 -2.84
C SER A 115 9.87 -14.62 -3.24
N GLN A 116 8.89 -14.67 -2.35
CA GLN A 116 9.01 -14.58 -0.89
C GLN A 116 8.47 -15.80 -0.16
N SER A 117 7.23 -16.20 -0.41
CA SER A 117 6.58 -17.37 0.22
C SER A 117 5.36 -17.82 -0.61
N GLY A 118 5.49 -17.78 -1.93
CA GLY A 118 4.40 -18.04 -2.87
C GLY A 118 4.46 -19.42 -3.51
N GLY A 119 3.30 -19.92 -3.96
CA GLY A 119 3.25 -21.16 -4.74
C GLY A 119 1.85 -21.51 -5.21
N PRO A 120 1.71 -22.37 -6.24
CA PRO A 120 0.41 -22.74 -6.81
C PRO A 120 -0.51 -23.50 -5.84
N TRP A 121 0.01 -23.95 -4.69
CA TRP A 121 -0.76 -24.58 -3.63
C TRP A 121 -1.43 -23.58 -2.67
N VAL A 122 -1.10 -22.28 -2.74
CA VAL A 122 -1.70 -21.25 -1.89
C VAL A 122 -3.05 -20.83 -2.47
N GLN A 123 -4.14 -21.10 -1.74
CA GLN A 123 -5.49 -20.71 -2.14
C GLN A 123 -5.73 -19.21 -1.89
N PRO A 124 -6.66 -18.55 -2.61
CA PRO A 124 -6.99 -17.14 -2.38
C PRO A 124 -7.37 -16.81 -0.93
N THR A 125 -7.94 -17.77 -0.19
CA THR A 125 -8.28 -17.62 1.24
C THR A 125 -7.07 -17.65 2.16
N GLN A 126 -5.90 -18.08 1.67
CA GLN A 126 -4.64 -18.27 2.39
C GLN A 126 -3.56 -17.24 2.02
N THR A 127 -3.83 -16.33 1.07
CA THR A 127 -2.86 -15.30 0.65
C THR A 127 -2.73 -14.19 1.70
N MET A 128 -1.83 -13.24 1.47
CA MET A 128 -1.86 -11.95 2.15
C MET A 128 -3.18 -11.24 1.84
N ARG A 129 -3.76 -10.57 2.84
CA ARG A 129 -5.09 -9.95 2.75
C ARG A 129 -5.09 -8.56 3.38
N TYR A 130 -6.02 -7.73 2.94
CA TYR A 130 -6.26 -6.40 3.48
C TYR A 130 -7.74 -6.23 3.83
N VAL A 131 -8.07 -5.22 4.64
CA VAL A 131 -9.45 -4.85 4.92
C VAL A 131 -9.96 -4.00 3.75
N ALA A 132 -10.83 -4.59 2.93
CA ALA A 132 -11.58 -3.92 1.89
C ALA A 132 -12.90 -3.42 2.44
N GLN A 133 -13.39 -2.30 1.89
CA GLN A 133 -14.58 -1.62 2.37
C GLN A 133 -15.47 -1.20 1.21
N SER A 134 -16.78 -1.22 1.45
CA SER A 134 -17.79 -0.64 0.57
C SER A 134 -18.82 0.10 1.41
N GLU A 135 -19.33 1.21 0.87
CA GLU A 135 -20.26 2.08 1.57
C GLU A 135 -21.54 2.28 0.75
N ILE A 136 -22.66 2.41 1.45
CA ILE A 136 -23.91 2.94 0.89
C ILE A 136 -24.49 3.99 1.82
N ARG A 137 -25.28 4.91 1.27
CA ARG A 137 -26.04 5.90 2.04
C ARG A 137 -27.52 5.57 1.97
N VAL A 138 -28.21 5.72 3.10
CA VAL A 138 -29.65 5.47 3.23
C VAL A 138 -30.29 6.58 4.08
N HIS A 139 -31.54 6.91 3.76
CA HIS A 139 -32.34 7.89 4.51
C HIS A 139 -33.45 7.20 5.30
N GLY A 140 -33.58 7.52 6.58
CA GLY A 140 -34.69 7.11 7.42
C GLY A 140 -35.59 8.27 7.85
N PRO A 141 -36.77 8.00 8.43
CA PRO A 141 -37.23 6.68 8.86
C PRO A 141 -37.70 5.83 7.68
N ALA A 142 -37.09 4.67 7.47
CA ALA A 142 -37.43 3.75 6.41
C ALA A 142 -36.99 2.32 6.76
N THR A 143 -37.52 1.32 6.07
CA THR A 143 -36.94 -0.03 6.09
C THR A 143 -36.07 -0.20 4.87
N TYR A 144 -34.77 -0.36 5.08
CA TYR A 144 -33.85 -0.76 4.02
C TYR A 144 -33.86 -2.28 3.89
N MET A 145 -34.04 -2.76 2.67
CA MET A 145 -33.87 -4.17 2.31
C MET A 145 -33.13 -4.22 0.98
N GLY A 146 -31.88 -4.66 0.99
CA GLY A 146 -31.06 -4.65 -0.21
C GLY A 146 -29.77 -5.43 -0.04
N GLN A 147 -29.22 -5.88 -1.17
CA GLN A 147 -27.93 -6.53 -1.20
C GLN A 147 -26.82 -5.48 -1.05
N LEU A 148 -25.99 -5.65 -0.01
CA LEU A 148 -24.86 -4.76 0.18
C LEU A 148 -23.80 -5.02 -0.89
N PRO A 149 -23.16 -3.97 -1.44
CA PRO A 149 -22.07 -4.14 -2.37
C PRO A 149 -20.93 -4.96 -1.75
N SER A 150 -20.16 -5.64 -2.61
CA SER A 150 -18.91 -6.28 -2.24
C SER A 150 -17.77 -5.59 -3.00
N PRO A 151 -16.72 -5.11 -2.33
CA PRO A 151 -15.63 -4.40 -3.00
C PRO A 151 -14.79 -5.32 -3.89
N THR A 152 -14.76 -6.62 -3.60
CA THR A 152 -14.02 -7.64 -4.36
C THR A 152 -14.86 -8.89 -4.54
N LYS A 153 -14.48 -9.73 -5.52
CA LYS A 153 -15.10 -11.04 -5.74
C LYS A 153 -14.78 -12.00 -4.59
N GLU A 154 -13.52 -12.10 -4.21
CA GLU A 154 -13.08 -12.82 -3.02
C GLU A 154 -13.15 -11.89 -1.80
N PHE A 155 -14.23 -12.01 -1.03
CA PHE A 155 -14.51 -11.16 0.12
C PHE A 155 -14.97 -11.99 1.31
N GLN A 156 -14.28 -11.84 2.44
CA GLN A 156 -14.67 -12.47 3.71
C GLN A 156 -15.17 -11.39 4.67
N PRO A 157 -16.48 -11.30 4.95
CA PRO A 157 -17.05 -10.29 5.83
C PRO A 157 -16.38 -10.29 7.21
N ILE A 158 -16.15 -9.09 7.75
CA ILE A 158 -15.69 -8.88 9.14
C ILE A 158 -16.83 -8.22 9.93
N ALA A 159 -17.31 -7.08 9.45
CA ALA A 159 -18.34 -6.29 10.12
C ALA A 159 -19.13 -5.44 9.12
N THR A 160 -20.39 -5.19 9.45
CA THR A 160 -21.22 -4.17 8.80
C THR A 160 -21.64 -3.17 9.87
N LEU A 161 -21.15 -1.94 9.77
CA LEU A 161 -21.42 -0.89 10.73
C LEU A 161 -22.27 0.20 10.06
N ALA A 162 -23.20 0.78 10.80
CA ALA A 162 -23.91 1.98 10.38
C ALA A 162 -23.66 3.14 11.34
N PHE A 163 -23.59 4.35 10.80
CA PHE A 163 -23.47 5.56 11.59
C PHE A 163 -24.21 6.73 10.92
N PRO A 164 -24.70 7.72 11.69
CA PRO A 164 -25.28 8.93 11.10
C PRO A 164 -24.23 9.59 10.22
N THR A 165 -24.57 9.89 8.97
CA THR A 165 -23.63 10.49 8.03
C THR A 165 -23.18 11.86 8.55
N PRO A 166 -21.87 12.10 8.78
CA PRO A 166 -21.35 13.41 9.13
C PRO A 166 -21.89 14.54 8.24
N THR A 167 -22.16 15.68 8.88
CA THR A 167 -22.56 16.88 8.16
C THR A 167 -21.48 17.27 7.14
N GLU A 168 -21.90 17.82 6.00
CA GLU A 168 -21.03 18.24 4.89
C GLU A 168 -20.37 17.11 4.07
N GLU A 169 -20.54 15.83 4.43
CA GLU A 169 -19.92 14.70 3.69
C GLU A 169 -20.44 14.52 2.25
N SER A 170 -21.69 14.89 2.01
CA SER A 170 -22.32 14.88 0.68
C SER A 170 -22.25 16.22 -0.05
N LYS A 171 -21.60 17.24 0.53
CA LYS A 171 -21.62 18.63 0.03
C LYS A 171 -20.27 19.04 -0.54
N GLY A 172 -19.70 18.26 -1.46
CA GLY A 172 -18.51 18.65 -2.19
C GLY A 172 -18.77 19.90 -3.04
N LEU A 173 -17.76 20.76 -3.24
CA LEU A 173 -17.91 22.01 -3.98
C LEU A 173 -18.47 21.79 -5.40
N SER A 174 -18.11 20.68 -6.07
CA SER A 174 -18.62 20.30 -7.39
C SER A 174 -20.15 20.13 -7.44
N THR A 175 -20.78 19.74 -6.33
CA THR A 175 -22.25 19.62 -6.22
C THR A 175 -22.98 20.96 -6.29
N LEU A 176 -22.24 22.07 -6.11
CA LEU A 176 -22.75 23.44 -6.24
C LEU A 176 -22.53 24.00 -7.65
N HIS A 177 -22.08 23.18 -8.60
CA HIS A 177 -21.83 23.54 -9.99
C HIS A 177 -21.02 24.84 -10.14
N PRO A 178 -19.81 24.92 -9.54
CA PRO A 178 -19.00 26.13 -9.59
C PRO A 178 -18.56 26.41 -11.03
N LYS A 179 -18.29 27.68 -11.32
CA LYS A 179 -17.63 28.06 -12.56
C LYS A 179 -16.16 27.66 -12.49
N VAL A 180 -15.72 26.80 -13.41
CA VAL A 180 -14.33 26.35 -13.50
C VAL A 180 -13.64 26.94 -14.72
N THR A 181 -12.30 26.95 -14.70
CA THR A 181 -11.49 27.28 -15.89
C THR A 181 -11.83 26.35 -17.05
N ALA A 182 -11.96 26.91 -18.25
CA ALA A 182 -12.32 26.15 -19.45
C ALA A 182 -11.30 25.01 -19.72
N GLY A 183 -11.80 23.81 -20.00
CA GLY A 183 -10.99 22.61 -20.19
C GLY A 183 -10.59 21.88 -18.91
N ALA A 184 -11.20 22.22 -17.77
CA ALA A 184 -11.03 21.54 -16.48
C ALA A 184 -12.36 20.97 -15.94
N GLU A 185 -13.44 21.03 -16.71
CA GLU A 185 -14.79 20.60 -16.30
C GLU A 185 -14.84 19.12 -15.89
N ALA A 186 -14.10 18.27 -16.60
CA ALA A 186 -13.99 16.85 -16.30
C ALA A 186 -13.33 16.57 -14.93
N LEU A 187 -12.66 17.54 -14.31
CA LEU A 187 -12.05 17.37 -12.98
C LEU A 187 -13.05 17.62 -11.83
N PHE A 188 -14.29 18.02 -12.14
CA PHE A 188 -15.32 18.38 -11.17
C PHE A 188 -16.71 17.84 -11.58
N ASP A 189 -16.75 16.83 -12.45
CA ASP A 189 -18.00 16.24 -12.95
C ASP A 189 -18.51 15.09 -12.04
N GLY A 190 -17.70 14.68 -11.06
CA GLY A 190 -18.02 13.61 -10.13
C GLY A 190 -17.74 12.21 -10.69
N ASP A 191 -17.13 12.10 -11.87
CA ASP A 191 -16.76 10.84 -12.52
C ASP A 191 -15.21 10.68 -12.53
N PRO A 192 -14.63 9.85 -11.64
CA PRO A 192 -13.18 9.67 -11.60
C PRO A 192 -12.60 8.92 -12.82
N THR A 193 -13.43 8.53 -13.80
CA THR A 193 -13.01 7.85 -15.03
C THR A 193 -12.81 8.81 -16.20
N THR A 194 -13.43 10.00 -16.17
CA THR A 194 -13.02 11.11 -17.05
C THR A 194 -11.68 11.64 -16.55
N PHE A 195 -10.91 12.33 -17.40
CA PHE A 195 -9.61 12.86 -16.96
C PHE A 195 -9.12 14.06 -17.75
N VAL A 196 -8.22 14.80 -17.12
CA VAL A 196 -7.41 15.84 -17.74
C VAL A 196 -5.94 15.52 -17.49
N ASN A 197 -5.13 15.54 -18.55
CA ASN A 197 -3.69 15.29 -18.43
C ASN A 197 -2.99 16.43 -17.69
N GLY A 198 -2.05 16.05 -16.84
CA GLY A 198 -1.13 16.94 -16.17
C GLY A 198 -0.34 17.83 -17.15
N PRO A 199 0.16 18.98 -16.68
CA PRO A 199 0.91 19.94 -17.51
C PRO A 199 2.35 19.50 -17.83
N GLY A 200 2.78 18.33 -17.35
CA GLY A 200 4.17 17.86 -17.44
C GLY A 200 5.07 18.44 -16.34
N ARG A 201 6.35 18.07 -16.37
CA ARG A 201 7.31 18.35 -15.28
C ARG A 201 7.84 19.79 -15.26
N SER A 202 7.80 20.50 -16.39
CA SER A 202 8.40 21.84 -16.56
C SER A 202 7.38 22.97 -16.59
N SER A 203 6.08 22.68 -16.44
CA SER A 203 5.03 23.69 -16.46
C SER A 203 3.99 23.46 -15.37
N ALA A 204 3.14 24.45 -15.16
CA ALA A 204 2.06 24.38 -14.18
C ALA A 204 0.73 24.71 -14.85
N ARG A 205 -0.32 23.98 -14.49
CA ARG A 205 -1.70 24.30 -14.86
C ARG A 205 -2.37 24.98 -13.68
N VAL A 206 -3.00 26.11 -13.93
CA VAL A 206 -3.80 26.84 -12.94
C VAL A 206 -5.26 26.67 -13.29
N ILE A 207 -6.05 26.24 -12.31
CA ILE A 207 -7.50 26.02 -12.45
C ILE A 207 -8.19 26.88 -11.40
N ASP A 208 -8.91 27.88 -11.84
CA ASP A 208 -9.78 28.69 -10.99
C ASP A 208 -11.15 28.04 -10.86
N VAL A 209 -11.68 28.02 -9.64
CA VAL A 209 -12.99 27.50 -9.26
C VAL A 209 -13.73 28.58 -8.47
N GLU A 210 -14.76 29.17 -9.08
CA GLU A 210 -15.56 30.25 -8.49
C GLU A 210 -16.98 29.72 -8.18
N GLY A 211 -17.36 29.74 -6.90
CA GLY A 211 -18.71 29.44 -6.44
C GLY A 211 -19.60 30.68 -6.44
N GLU A 212 -20.91 30.47 -6.51
CA GLU A 212 -21.91 31.57 -6.42
C GLU A 212 -21.94 32.23 -5.03
N ALA A 213 -21.64 31.46 -3.98
CA ALA A 213 -21.59 31.90 -2.59
C ALA A 213 -20.29 31.41 -1.91
N PRO A 214 -19.87 32.03 -0.79
CA PRO A 214 -18.76 31.53 0.00
C PRO A 214 -18.98 30.08 0.45
N TYR A 215 -17.97 29.24 0.25
CA TYR A 215 -17.97 27.84 0.64
C TYR A 215 -16.87 27.57 1.67
N THR A 216 -17.17 26.76 2.69
CA THR A 216 -16.20 26.38 3.73
C THR A 216 -15.63 24.99 3.45
N ALA A 217 -14.37 24.93 3.03
CA ALA A 217 -13.63 23.70 2.74
C ALA A 217 -12.74 23.28 3.92
N ARG A 218 -12.54 21.96 4.07
CA ARG A 218 -11.69 21.33 5.10
C ARG A 218 -10.79 20.24 4.55
N SER A 219 -11.09 19.72 3.35
CA SER A 219 -10.27 18.70 2.70
C SER A 219 -10.20 18.88 1.19
N LEU A 220 -9.12 18.34 0.62
CA LEU A 220 -8.86 18.22 -0.80
C LEU A 220 -8.60 16.74 -1.10
N THR A 221 -9.32 16.16 -2.05
CA THR A 221 -9.08 14.80 -2.52
C THR A 221 -8.85 14.78 -4.02
N LEU A 222 -7.84 14.03 -4.45
CA LEU A 222 -7.48 13.81 -5.85
C LEU A 222 -7.70 12.34 -6.18
N ARG A 223 -8.31 12.07 -7.34
CA ARG A 223 -8.60 10.71 -7.82
C ARG A 223 -8.05 10.52 -9.22
N ALA A 224 -7.61 9.31 -9.53
CA ALA A 224 -7.18 8.90 -10.85
C ALA A 224 -7.50 7.41 -11.04
N SER A 225 -7.65 6.99 -12.29
CA SER A 225 -7.88 5.59 -12.68
C SER A 225 -6.68 4.99 -13.42
N ALA A 226 -5.57 5.73 -13.51
CA ALA A 226 -4.35 5.36 -14.21
C ALA A 226 -3.11 5.97 -13.52
N PRO A 227 -1.89 5.53 -13.90
CA PRO A 227 -0.66 5.99 -13.25
C PRO A 227 -0.48 7.50 -13.29
N VAL A 228 -0.25 8.11 -12.13
CA VAL A 228 -0.13 9.56 -11.96
C VAL A 228 1.02 9.93 -11.03
N PHE A 229 1.70 11.03 -11.33
CA PHE A 229 2.74 11.62 -10.49
C PHE A 229 2.63 13.15 -10.55
N LEU A 230 1.83 13.72 -9.66
CA LEU A 230 1.57 15.17 -9.66
C LEU A 230 1.52 15.75 -8.25
N SER A 231 1.76 17.05 -8.18
CA SER A 231 1.51 17.86 -6.98
C SER A 231 0.37 18.82 -7.28
N ALA A 232 -0.58 18.93 -6.35
CA ALA A 232 -1.63 19.92 -6.39
C ALA A 232 -1.52 20.87 -5.20
N GLU A 233 -1.61 22.15 -5.49
CA GLU A 233 -1.61 23.22 -4.49
C GLU A 233 -2.99 23.87 -4.47
N LEU A 234 -3.71 23.73 -3.36
CA LEU A 234 -4.96 24.43 -3.11
C LEU A 234 -4.66 25.83 -2.58
N GLN A 235 -5.18 26.82 -3.28
CA GLN A 235 -5.11 28.22 -2.92
C GLN A 235 -6.53 28.79 -2.75
N VAL A 236 -6.67 29.76 -1.85
CA VAL A 236 -7.91 30.53 -1.66
C VAL A 236 -7.63 32.00 -1.81
N ARG A 237 -8.59 32.72 -2.37
CA ARG A 237 -8.53 34.18 -2.44
C ARG A 237 -8.83 34.79 -1.07
N ASP A 238 -7.90 35.54 -0.53
CA ASP A 238 -8.04 36.21 0.76
C ASP A 238 -8.86 37.52 0.66
N ALA A 239 -9.03 38.20 1.80
CA ALA A 239 -9.76 39.47 1.88
C ALA A 239 -9.09 40.62 1.10
N ALA A 240 -7.78 40.54 0.86
CA ALA A 240 -7.04 41.50 0.03
C ALA A 240 -7.19 41.20 -1.48
N GLY A 241 -7.82 40.07 -1.82
CA GLY A 241 -8.04 39.65 -3.20
C GLY A 241 -6.87 38.84 -3.78
N GLU A 242 -5.89 38.43 -2.97
CA GLU A 242 -4.73 37.64 -3.37
C GLU A 242 -4.96 36.14 -3.10
N PHE A 243 -4.45 35.28 -3.98
CA PHE A 243 -4.49 33.84 -3.77
C PHE A 243 -3.37 33.41 -2.83
N ARG A 244 -3.72 32.70 -1.76
CA ARG A 244 -2.77 32.12 -0.81
C ARG A 244 -2.93 30.62 -0.70
N THR A 245 -1.80 29.93 -0.63
CA THR A 245 -1.72 28.48 -0.42
C THR A 245 -2.30 28.10 0.93
N VAL A 246 -3.25 27.17 0.90
CA VAL A 246 -3.82 26.53 2.09
C VAL A 246 -3.15 25.18 2.33
N ARG A 247 -2.98 24.40 1.25
CA ARG A 247 -2.43 23.06 1.33
C ARG A 247 -1.77 22.65 0.02
N THR A 248 -0.68 21.90 0.14
CA THR A 248 -0.05 21.19 -0.98
C THR A 248 -0.17 19.70 -0.73
N LEU A 249 -0.52 18.95 -1.77
CA LEU A 249 -0.71 17.50 -1.74
C LEU A 249 0.06 16.87 -2.89
N MET A 250 0.88 15.87 -2.58
CA MET A 250 1.48 14.98 -3.58
C MET A 250 0.52 13.84 -3.87
N PHE A 251 0.29 13.56 -5.15
CA PHE A 251 -0.46 12.40 -5.63
C PHE A 251 0.44 11.50 -6.46
N ASP A 252 0.99 10.49 -5.78
CA ASP A 252 1.91 9.54 -6.39
C ASP A 252 1.29 8.13 -6.46
N ARG A 253 0.92 7.73 -7.67
CA ARG A 253 0.45 6.39 -8.05
C ARG A 253 1.13 5.91 -9.33
N HIS A 254 2.38 6.32 -9.57
CA HIS A 254 3.04 6.03 -10.83
C HIS A 254 3.33 4.54 -11.03
N ARG A 255 3.38 3.76 -9.94
CA ARG A 255 3.66 2.32 -9.98
C ARG A 255 2.38 1.51 -9.70
N PRO A 256 1.81 0.84 -10.73
CA PRO A 256 0.56 0.09 -10.58
C PRO A 256 0.74 -1.34 -10.02
N ASP A 257 1.96 -1.74 -9.65
CA ASP A 257 2.25 -3.08 -9.13
C ASP A 257 1.45 -3.39 -7.86
N ALA A 258 0.90 -4.61 -7.77
CA ALA A 258 0.19 -5.10 -6.58
C ALA A 258 1.07 -5.07 -5.32
N ASN A 259 2.39 -5.21 -5.47
CA ASN A 259 3.35 -5.13 -4.36
C ASN A 259 3.43 -3.73 -3.73
N ALA A 260 2.94 -2.68 -4.41
CA ALA A 260 2.84 -1.33 -3.86
C ALA A 260 1.53 -1.10 -3.08
N GLY A 261 0.74 -2.14 -2.84
CA GLY A 261 -0.51 -2.08 -2.08
C GLY A 261 -1.76 -2.33 -2.94
N PRO A 262 -2.84 -2.85 -2.33
CA PRO A 262 -4.02 -3.33 -3.04
C PRO A 262 -4.90 -2.22 -3.62
N LEU A 263 -4.77 -0.98 -3.15
CA LEU A 263 -5.49 0.18 -3.69
C LEU A 263 -4.63 0.87 -4.76
N THR A 264 -4.50 0.22 -5.93
CA THR A 264 -3.56 0.59 -7.01
C THR A 264 -3.53 2.08 -7.32
N PHE A 265 -4.70 2.70 -7.45
CA PHE A 265 -4.89 4.14 -7.70
C PHE A 265 -5.74 4.80 -6.61
N GLY A 266 -5.61 4.34 -5.36
CA GLY A 266 -6.36 4.90 -4.23
C GLY A 266 -6.19 6.42 -4.15
N PRO A 267 -7.22 7.17 -3.71
CA PRO A 267 -7.17 8.63 -3.72
C PRO A 267 -6.04 9.18 -2.85
N ALA A 268 -5.59 10.39 -3.16
CA ALA A 268 -4.75 11.18 -2.26
C ALA A 268 -5.63 12.24 -1.60
N THR A 269 -5.63 12.30 -0.27
CA THR A 269 -6.46 13.24 0.49
C THR A 269 -5.60 14.04 1.45
N ALA A 270 -5.73 15.36 1.39
CA ALA A 270 -5.18 16.28 2.38
C ALA A 270 -6.29 16.89 3.23
N SER A 271 -5.96 17.19 4.49
CA SER A 271 -6.84 17.90 5.42
C SER A 271 -6.20 19.21 5.84
N PHE A 272 -7.03 20.22 6.12
CA PHE A 272 -6.58 21.53 6.57
C PHE A 272 -7.64 22.18 7.48
N PRO A 273 -7.26 23.17 8.31
CA PRO A 273 -8.22 23.98 9.04
C PRO A 273 -9.28 24.57 8.11
N ALA A 274 -10.50 24.76 8.61
CA ALA A 274 -11.59 25.30 7.80
C ALA A 274 -11.22 26.64 7.14
N VAL A 275 -11.35 26.71 5.81
CA VAL A 275 -11.14 27.91 5.01
C VAL A 275 -12.42 28.25 4.26
N THR A 276 -12.81 29.53 4.28
CA THR A 276 -14.02 30.00 3.60
C THR A 276 -13.65 30.96 2.50
N SER A 277 -14.07 30.67 1.28
CA SER A 277 -13.88 31.53 0.11
C SER A 277 -14.96 31.26 -0.93
N ARG A 278 -15.21 32.22 -1.81
CA ARG A 278 -15.95 32.00 -3.06
C ARG A 278 -15.04 31.61 -4.24
N ALA A 279 -13.75 31.90 -4.11
CA ALA A 279 -12.75 31.72 -5.15
C ALA A 279 -11.63 30.81 -4.64
N PHE A 280 -11.54 29.63 -5.24
CA PHE A 280 -10.49 28.64 -5.03
C PHE A 280 -9.64 28.55 -6.29
N ARG A 281 -8.38 28.15 -6.12
CA ARG A 281 -7.46 27.92 -7.23
C ARG A 281 -6.67 26.65 -6.94
N ILE A 282 -6.57 25.78 -7.95
CA ILE A 282 -5.69 24.62 -7.92
C ILE A 282 -4.54 24.88 -8.87
N ARG A 283 -3.31 24.82 -8.35
CA ARG A 283 -2.10 24.83 -9.18
C ARG A 283 -1.52 23.42 -9.22
N ILE A 284 -1.49 22.83 -10.41
CA ILE A 284 -1.02 21.47 -10.65
C ILE A 284 0.34 21.53 -11.34
N THR A 285 1.27 20.69 -10.91
CA THR A 285 2.54 20.40 -11.61
C THR A 285 2.76 18.90 -11.65
N GLY A 286 3.47 18.40 -12.66
CA GLY A 286 3.69 16.96 -12.84
C GLY A 286 2.80 16.40 -13.95
N ASP A 287 2.69 15.08 -13.99
CA ASP A 287 2.17 14.38 -15.16
C ASP A 287 1.22 13.23 -14.79
N GLY A 288 0.49 12.77 -15.80
CA GLY A 288 -0.51 11.71 -15.71
C GLY A 288 -1.95 12.22 -15.80
N PRO A 289 -2.91 11.32 -16.04
CA PRO A 289 -4.33 11.63 -16.09
C PRO A 289 -4.88 11.85 -14.67
N LEU A 290 -5.25 13.09 -14.36
CA LEU A 290 -6.01 13.40 -13.16
C LEU A 290 -7.49 13.24 -13.47
N GLY A 291 -8.20 12.44 -12.67
CA GLY A 291 -9.61 12.16 -12.88
C GLY A 291 -10.52 13.19 -12.24
N GLU A 292 -10.46 13.30 -10.91
CA GLU A 292 -11.38 14.16 -10.15
C GLU A 292 -10.64 14.94 -9.07
N ILE A 293 -11.10 16.18 -8.82
CA ILE A 293 -10.68 17.05 -7.73
C ILE A 293 -11.90 17.35 -6.84
N GLU A 294 -11.88 16.82 -5.62
CA GLU A 294 -12.93 17.06 -4.63
C GLU A 294 -12.43 18.06 -3.58
N ILE A 295 -12.90 19.31 -3.66
CA ILE A 295 -12.80 20.29 -2.57
C ILE A 295 -14.04 20.10 -1.69
N SER A 296 -13.85 19.67 -0.45
CA SER A 296 -14.97 19.24 0.41
C SER A 296 -15.01 19.98 1.75
N GLY A 297 -16.23 20.24 2.21
CA GLY A 297 -16.54 20.76 3.54
C GLY A 297 -16.43 19.68 4.61
N ALA A 298 -16.37 18.41 4.23
CA ALA A 298 -16.11 17.32 5.16
C ALA A 298 -14.69 17.39 5.71
N ALA A 299 -14.54 17.18 7.01
CA ALA A 299 -13.25 16.87 7.58
C ALA A 299 -12.91 15.40 7.26
N ARG A 300 -11.73 15.15 6.68
CA ARG A 300 -11.28 13.80 6.32
C ARG A 300 -9.94 13.49 6.99
N LEU A 301 -9.66 12.22 7.23
CA LEU A 301 -8.34 11.79 7.64
C LEU A 301 -7.38 11.94 6.45
N GLU A 302 -6.36 12.77 6.60
CA GLU A 302 -5.31 12.96 5.60
C GLU A 302 -4.52 11.66 5.40
N GLY A 303 -4.21 11.31 4.15
CA GLY A 303 -3.40 10.14 3.81
C GLY A 303 -3.97 8.83 4.35
N TYR A 304 -5.30 8.70 4.45
CA TYR A 304 -5.92 7.51 5.04
C TYR A 304 -5.56 6.23 4.28
N VAL A 305 -5.38 6.30 2.96
CA VAL A 305 -4.94 5.17 2.13
C VAL A 305 -3.55 4.69 2.54
N GLU A 306 -2.61 5.60 2.78
CA GLU A 306 -1.26 5.29 3.23
C GLU A 306 -1.25 4.82 4.69
N LYS A 307 -2.07 5.43 5.57
CA LYS A 307 -2.20 5.04 6.98
C LYS A 307 -2.76 3.63 7.16
N THR A 308 -3.62 3.17 6.23
CA THR A 308 -4.13 1.79 6.22
C THR A 308 -3.26 0.85 5.39
N LEU A 309 -2.10 1.30 4.88
CA LEU A 309 -1.22 0.55 3.97
C LEU A 309 -1.95 0.04 2.70
N GLY A 310 -3.02 0.72 2.29
CA GLY A 310 -3.72 0.45 1.04
C GLY A 310 -2.88 0.81 -0.18
N LYS A 311 -1.98 1.81 -0.01
CA LYS A 311 -0.90 2.13 -0.94
C LYS A 311 0.35 2.44 -0.14
N THR A 312 1.46 1.82 -0.51
CA THR A 312 2.76 2.02 0.13
C THR A 312 3.62 2.97 -0.70
N TYR A 313 4.80 3.31 -0.18
CA TYR A 313 5.83 4.02 -0.93
C TYR A 313 6.08 3.34 -2.29
N GLN A 314 6.20 4.13 -3.35
CA GLN A 314 6.24 3.61 -4.72
C GLN A 314 7.60 2.99 -5.09
N GLU A 315 8.67 3.37 -4.38
CA GLU A 315 10.02 2.85 -4.60
C GLU A 315 10.39 1.76 -3.58
N PRO A 316 11.41 0.92 -3.86
CA PRO A 316 11.81 -0.17 -2.96
C PRO A 316 12.28 0.28 -1.56
N GLN A 317 12.81 1.50 -1.44
CA GLN A 317 13.38 2.01 -0.18
C GLN A 317 12.68 3.30 0.23
N PRO A 318 11.76 3.26 1.21
CA PRO A 318 11.15 4.47 1.74
C PRO A 318 12.20 5.35 2.43
N ALA A 319 12.05 6.66 2.27
CA ALA A 319 12.76 7.63 3.09
C ALA A 319 12.32 7.49 4.56
N TRP A 320 13.18 7.89 5.49
CA TRP A 320 12.96 7.69 6.94
C TRP A 320 11.67 8.36 7.47
N ASP A 321 11.23 9.43 6.81
CA ASP A 321 10.06 10.25 7.16
C ASP A 321 8.78 9.86 6.40
N THR A 322 8.84 8.88 5.49
CA THR A 322 7.72 8.50 4.60
C THR A 322 6.41 8.20 5.34
N TYR A 323 6.50 7.58 6.51
CA TYR A 323 5.34 7.21 7.33
C TYR A 323 5.27 8.02 8.63
N MET A 324 5.78 9.25 8.58
CA MET A 324 5.66 10.22 9.66
C MET A 324 4.67 11.30 9.25
N TRP A 325 3.46 11.24 9.80
CA TRP A 325 2.41 12.20 9.47
C TRP A 325 2.45 13.40 10.41
N PRO A 326 2.26 14.62 9.89
CA PRO A 326 2.09 15.80 10.73
C PRO A 326 0.81 15.68 11.54
N THR A 327 0.77 16.38 12.68
CA THR A 327 -0.47 16.56 13.44
C THR A 327 -1.52 17.22 12.56
N GLN A 328 -2.69 16.59 12.46
CA GLN A 328 -3.82 17.10 11.72
C GLN A 328 -4.68 18.02 12.60
N ALA A 329 -5.29 19.03 12.01
CA ALA A 329 -6.31 19.82 12.70
C ALA A 329 -7.52 18.95 13.05
N GLU A 330 -7.97 19.04 14.31
CA GLU A 330 -9.20 18.39 14.75
C GLU A 330 -10.42 19.10 14.13
N PRO A 331 -11.48 18.37 13.78
CA PRO A 331 -12.71 18.98 13.28
C PRO A 331 -13.33 19.89 14.34
N GLU A 332 -13.72 21.10 13.94
CA GLU A 332 -14.05 22.17 14.88
C GLU A 332 -15.45 22.04 15.53
N ARG A 333 -16.25 21.05 15.09
CA ARG A 333 -17.58 20.79 15.65
C ARG A 333 -17.95 19.30 15.60
N PRO A 334 -18.75 18.80 16.57
CA PRO A 334 -19.08 17.37 16.67
C PRO A 334 -19.74 16.77 15.43
N GLY A 335 -20.56 17.52 14.69
CA GLY A 335 -21.26 17.03 13.51
C GLY A 335 -20.36 16.70 12.31
N LEU A 336 -19.05 16.96 12.37
CA LEU A 336 -18.07 16.60 11.35
C LEU A 336 -17.38 15.26 11.63
N VAL A 337 -17.67 14.64 12.78
CA VAL A 337 -17.04 13.40 13.24
C VAL A 337 -18.11 12.39 13.61
N VAL A 338 -17.84 11.12 13.35
CA VAL A 338 -18.69 10.02 13.80
C VAL A 338 -18.44 9.80 15.30
N ALA A 339 -19.46 10.02 16.12
CA ALA A 339 -19.38 9.70 17.54
C ALA A 339 -19.38 8.17 17.73
N PRO A 340 -18.46 7.59 18.51
CA PRO A 340 -18.43 6.13 18.71
C PRO A 340 -19.75 5.57 19.26
N ALA A 341 -20.44 6.33 20.12
CA ALA A 341 -21.72 5.94 20.69
C ALA A 341 -22.90 5.95 19.69
N SER A 342 -22.74 6.57 18.51
CA SER A 342 -23.77 6.55 17.46
C SER A 342 -23.57 5.43 16.43
N ILE A 343 -22.50 4.64 16.56
CA ILE A 343 -22.24 3.52 15.66
C ILE A 343 -23.15 2.34 16.06
N VAL A 344 -23.83 1.78 15.07
CA VAL A 344 -24.68 0.61 15.20
C VAL A 344 -23.98 -0.56 14.49
N ASP A 345 -23.81 -1.67 15.19
CA ASP A 345 -23.36 -2.91 14.56
C ASP A 345 -24.55 -3.60 13.88
N LEU A 346 -24.51 -3.67 12.55
CA LEU A 346 -25.50 -4.32 11.70
C LEU A 346 -25.05 -5.70 11.22
N THR A 347 -23.92 -6.20 11.72
CA THR A 347 -23.37 -7.50 11.29
C THR A 347 -24.36 -8.66 11.49
N PRO A 348 -25.09 -8.76 12.62
CA PRO A 348 -26.11 -9.80 12.83
C PRO A 348 -27.29 -9.74 11.85
N GLU A 349 -27.58 -8.57 11.29
CA GLU A 349 -28.70 -8.30 10.38
C GLU A 349 -28.37 -8.56 8.91
N VAL A 350 -27.10 -8.86 8.61
CA VAL A 350 -26.65 -9.25 7.27
C VAL A 350 -26.78 -10.76 7.10
N SER A 351 -27.63 -11.16 6.16
CA SER A 351 -27.79 -12.56 5.78
C SER A 351 -26.58 -13.11 5.01
N PRO A 352 -26.42 -14.45 4.88
CA PRO A 352 -25.27 -15.06 4.22
C PRO A 352 -25.05 -14.64 2.75
N ASP A 353 -26.11 -14.24 2.04
CA ASP A 353 -26.02 -13.76 0.65
C ASP A 353 -25.63 -12.27 0.54
N GLY A 354 -25.44 -11.59 1.69
CA GLY A 354 -25.10 -10.18 1.79
C GLY A 354 -26.30 -9.24 1.81
N THR A 355 -27.53 -9.74 1.89
CA THR A 355 -28.72 -8.91 2.06
C THR A 355 -28.83 -8.40 3.48
N LEU A 356 -28.97 -7.07 3.62
CA LEU A 356 -29.26 -6.40 4.89
C LEU A 356 -30.75 -6.04 4.95
N THR A 357 -31.39 -6.35 6.07
CA THR A 357 -32.72 -5.82 6.41
C THR A 357 -32.62 -4.98 7.67
N TRP A 358 -32.85 -3.67 7.58
CA TRP A 358 -32.67 -2.76 8.69
C TRP A 358 -33.75 -1.67 8.74
N ARG A 359 -34.26 -1.39 9.96
CA ARG A 359 -35.15 -0.25 10.22
C ARG A 359 -34.29 0.98 10.49
N VAL A 360 -34.04 1.75 9.44
CA VAL A 360 -33.20 2.94 9.47
C VAL A 360 -33.85 4.01 10.37
N PRO A 361 -33.18 4.50 11.42
CA PRO A 361 -33.66 5.61 12.22
C PRO A 361 -33.79 6.90 11.40
N PRO A 362 -34.56 7.91 11.84
CA PRO A 362 -34.62 9.21 11.17
C PRO A 362 -33.25 9.81 10.87
N GLY A 363 -33.08 10.35 9.66
CA GLY A 363 -31.84 11.01 9.21
C GLY A 363 -31.09 10.26 8.11
N GLU A 364 -29.95 10.83 7.69
CA GLU A 364 -29.01 10.22 6.75
C GLU A 364 -28.05 9.30 7.49
N TRP A 365 -27.87 8.08 6.98
CA TRP A 365 -26.98 7.07 7.54
C TRP A 365 -26.04 6.52 6.47
N THR A 366 -24.79 6.31 6.86
CA THR A 366 -23.81 5.58 6.07
C THR A 366 -23.72 4.17 6.63
N ILE A 367 -23.85 3.17 5.75
CA ILE A 367 -23.60 1.76 6.07
C ILE A 367 -22.26 1.36 5.44
N LEU A 368 -21.31 1.00 6.29
CA LEU A 368 -19.95 0.58 5.95
C LEU A 368 -19.82 -0.93 6.13
N ARG A 369 -19.64 -1.65 5.01
CA ARG A 369 -19.35 -3.09 5.02
C ARG A 369 -17.84 -3.29 4.85
N SER A 370 -17.22 -3.93 5.84
CA SER A 370 -15.78 -4.23 5.87
C SER A 370 -15.54 -5.74 5.82
N GLY A 371 -14.48 -6.16 5.11
CA GLY A 371 -14.11 -7.56 5.01
C GLY A 371 -12.69 -7.78 4.48
N MET A 372 -12.16 -8.99 4.66
CA MET A 372 -10.82 -9.33 4.17
C MET A 372 -10.86 -9.71 2.69
N ALA A 373 -10.01 -9.08 1.89
CA ALA A 373 -9.81 -9.39 0.47
C ALA A 373 -8.33 -9.72 0.17
N PRO A 374 -8.02 -10.59 -0.81
CA PRO A 374 -6.64 -10.84 -1.24
C PRO A 374 -5.95 -9.57 -1.73
N THR A 375 -4.65 -9.41 -1.46
CA THR A 375 -3.87 -8.27 -1.97
C THR A 375 -3.54 -8.37 -3.46
N GLY A 376 -3.69 -9.56 -4.06
CA GLY A 376 -3.28 -9.84 -5.44
C GLY A 376 -1.78 -10.12 -5.61
N VAL A 377 -1.01 -10.10 -4.51
CA VAL A 377 0.39 -10.52 -4.47
C VAL A 377 0.46 -12.01 -4.14
N MET A 378 1.22 -12.78 -4.93
CA MET A 378 1.48 -14.20 -4.71
C MET A 378 2.92 -14.46 -4.33
#